data_AF-A0A3L6J904-F1
#
_entry.id   AF-A0A3L6J904-F1
#
_cell.length_a   1.000
_cell.length_b   1.000
_cell.length_c   1.000
_cell.angle_alpha   90.00
_cell.angle_beta   90.00
_cell.angle_gamma   90.00
#
_symmetry.space_group_name_H-M   'P 1'
#
loop_
_entity.id
_entity.type
_entity.pdbx_description
1 polymer ?
#
loop_
_entity_poly.entity_id
_entity_poly.type
_entity_poly.pdbx_seq_one_letter_code
_entity_poly.pdbx_strand_id
1 'polypeptide(L)'
;MTGMKVSDAGDMHLRVEDPQFAWNNQTFQLSTSKRRLAVEKLGNAPTATTISIQGLTSLLYGTLSLEQIEALDWLRGEKHNLLSRWFTPGIPWLIEDF
;
A
#
# COMPACT_ATOMS: atom_id res chain seq x y z
N MET A 1 10.88 -14.73 10.64
CA MET A 1 10.66 -13.72 9.56
C MET A 1 9.19 -13.33 9.57
N THR A 2 8.90 -12.05 9.70
CA THR A 2 7.57 -11.43 9.83
C THR A 2 7.27 -10.68 8.54
N GLY A 3 6.02 -10.74 8.06
CA GLY A 3 5.61 -10.10 6.80
C GLY A 3 4.25 -10.62 6.34
N MET A 4 3.44 -9.73 5.77
CA MET A 4 2.09 -10.03 5.26
C MET A 4 2.20 -11.06 4.13
N LYS A 5 1.38 -12.12 4.16
CA LYS A 5 1.31 -13.08 3.05
C LYS A 5 0.62 -12.42 1.87
N VAL A 6 1.16 -12.61 0.67
CA VAL A 6 0.57 -12.10 -0.58
C VAL A 6 0.35 -13.25 -1.55
N SER A 7 -0.70 -13.13 -2.36
CA SER A 7 -1.15 -14.12 -3.35
C SER A 7 -0.26 -14.14 -4.60
N ASP A 8 0.18 -12.96 -5.05
CA ASP A 8 0.90 -12.78 -6.31
C ASP A 8 2.32 -12.24 -6.11
N ALA A 9 3.23 -12.68 -6.98
CA ALA A 9 4.57 -12.11 -7.07
C ALA A 9 4.54 -10.79 -7.83
N GLY A 10 5.37 -9.86 -7.39
CA GLY A 10 5.58 -8.61 -8.11
C GLY A 10 6.55 -7.68 -7.39
N ASP A 11 6.83 -6.58 -8.06
CA ASP A 11 7.68 -5.50 -7.59
C ASP A 11 7.06 -4.17 -8.04
N MET A 12 6.95 -3.20 -7.14
CA MET A 12 6.53 -1.85 -7.47
C MET A 12 7.16 -0.81 -6.57
N HIS A 13 7.36 0.38 -7.12
CA HIS A 13 7.76 1.57 -6.36
C HIS A 13 6.53 2.42 -6.06
N LEU A 14 6.34 2.80 -4.81
CA LEU A 14 5.18 3.54 -4.35
C LEU A 14 5.61 4.74 -3.51
N ARG A 15 5.24 5.94 -3.92
CA ARG A 15 5.43 7.15 -3.13
C ARG A 15 4.30 7.27 -2.12
N VAL A 16 4.62 7.42 -0.85
CA VAL A 16 3.63 7.71 0.20
C VAL A 16 3.60 9.20 0.50
N GLU A 17 2.40 9.74 0.67
CA GLU A 17 2.14 11.11 1.10
C GLU A 17 1.37 11.12 2.43
N ASP A 18 1.98 11.72 3.44
CA ASP A 18 1.48 11.88 4.79
C ASP A 18 1.68 13.34 5.23
N PRO A 19 0.61 14.15 5.26
CA PRO A 19 0.71 15.56 5.63
C PRO A 19 1.03 15.76 7.12
N GLN A 20 0.80 14.76 7.97
CA GLN A 20 1.03 14.85 9.41
C GLN A 20 2.47 14.46 9.76
N PHE A 21 3.05 13.51 9.02
CA PHE A 21 4.32 12.90 9.38
C PHE A 21 5.31 12.87 8.22
N ALA A 22 6.20 13.87 8.19
CA ALA A 22 7.18 14.04 7.12
C ALA A 22 8.10 12.83 6.88
N TRP A 23 8.37 12.01 7.88
CA TRP A 23 9.19 10.81 7.76
C TRP A 23 8.54 9.70 6.91
N ASN A 24 7.21 9.74 6.73
CA ASN A 24 6.48 8.83 5.84
C ASN A 24 6.49 9.31 4.37
N ASN A 25 6.84 10.58 4.12
CA ASN A 25 6.90 11.18 2.79
C ASN A 25 8.12 10.69 2.00
N GLN A 26 8.09 9.43 1.58
CA GLN A 26 9.15 8.77 0.83
C GLN A 26 8.60 7.74 -0.16
N THR A 27 9.46 7.36 -1.10
CA THR A 27 9.24 6.25 -2.02
C THR A 27 9.66 4.95 -1.34
N PHE A 28 8.82 3.94 -1.46
CA PHE A 28 9.06 2.59 -0.96
C PHE A 28 9.08 1.60 -2.13
N GLN A 29 9.95 0.60 -2.05
CA GLN A 29 9.87 -0.58 -2.89
C GLN A 29 9.05 -1.63 -2.17
N LEU A 30 7.96 -2.06 -2.80
CA LEU A 30 7.15 -3.18 -2.38
C LEU A 30 7.50 -4.35 -3.29
N SER A 31 8.03 -5.43 -2.71
CA SER A 31 8.43 -6.61 -3.47
C SER A 31 7.92 -7.88 -2.80
N THR A 32 7.75 -8.94 -3.59
CA THR A 32 7.36 -10.25 -3.05
C THR A 32 8.58 -11.14 -2.87
N SER A 33 8.86 -11.55 -1.63
CA SER A 33 9.88 -12.53 -1.30
C SER A 33 9.26 -13.70 -0.53
N LYS A 34 9.37 -14.92 -1.07
CA LYS A 34 8.81 -16.15 -0.47
C LYS A 34 7.31 -16.03 -0.12
N ARG A 35 6.51 -15.46 -1.05
CA ARG A 35 5.06 -15.18 -0.88
C ARG A 35 4.72 -14.22 0.26
N ARG A 36 5.65 -13.34 0.62
CA ARG A 36 5.45 -12.30 1.62
C ARG A 36 5.84 -10.95 1.05
N LEU A 37 5.10 -9.93 1.45
CA LEU A 37 5.42 -8.56 1.10
C LEU A 37 6.66 -8.12 1.89
N ALA A 38 7.70 -7.72 1.17
CA ALA A 38 8.87 -7.03 1.68
C ALA A 38 8.76 -5.55 1.31
N VAL A 39 9.23 -4.69 2.21
CA VAL A 39 9.16 -3.23 2.05
C VAL A 39 10.54 -2.65 2.31
N GLU A 40 11.06 -1.88 1.37
CA GLU A 40 12.32 -1.17 1.49
C GLU A 40 12.12 0.33 1.26
N LYS A 41 12.87 1.16 1.99
CA LYS A 41 12.85 2.61 1.84
C LYS A 41 13.79 3.03 0.72
N LEU A 42 13.28 3.77 -0.26
CA LEU A 42 14.05 4.34 -1.37
C LEU A 42 14.20 5.87 -1.28
N GLY A 43 13.68 6.51 -0.23
CA GLY A 43 13.81 7.96 -0.04
C GLY A 43 13.08 8.78 -1.10
N ASN A 44 13.81 9.57 -1.90
CA ASN A 44 13.23 10.43 -2.93
C ASN A 44 13.36 9.85 -4.35
N ALA A 45 13.52 8.52 -4.47
CA ALA A 45 13.53 7.86 -5.77
C ALA A 45 12.25 8.20 -6.58
N PRO A 46 12.37 8.52 -7.88
CA PRO A 46 11.21 8.82 -8.71
C PRO A 46 10.32 7.59 -8.85
N THR A 47 9.01 7.80 -8.84
CA THR A 47 8.01 6.79 -9.18
C THR A 47 6.81 7.45 -9.83
N ALA A 48 6.11 6.70 -10.68
CA ALA A 48 4.89 7.14 -11.33
C ALA A 48 3.67 6.98 -10.41
N THR A 49 3.75 6.18 -9.35
CA THR A 49 2.61 5.83 -8.49
C THR A 49 2.73 6.48 -7.12
N THR A 50 1.70 7.20 -6.71
CA THR A 50 1.63 7.90 -5.43
C THR A 50 0.36 7.52 -4.69
N ILE A 51 0.47 7.30 -3.39
CA ILE A 51 -0.67 7.03 -2.51
C ILE A 51 -0.61 7.92 -1.26
N SER A 52 -1.75 8.37 -0.77
CA SER A 52 -1.84 8.98 0.56
C SER A 52 -1.73 7.93 1.66
N ILE A 53 -1.33 8.34 2.86
CA ILE A 53 -1.30 7.46 4.03
C ILE A 53 -2.70 6.93 4.36
N GLN A 54 -3.75 7.73 4.12
CA GLN A 54 -5.14 7.32 4.28
C GLN A 54 -5.50 6.22 3.25
N GLY A 55 -5.14 6.41 1.98
CA GLY A 55 -5.38 5.40 0.94
C GLY A 55 -4.67 4.07 1.24
N LEU A 56 -3.40 4.13 1.64
CA LEU A 56 -2.61 2.94 1.97
C LEU A 56 -3.18 2.18 3.18
N THR A 57 -3.56 2.91 4.24
CA THR A 57 -4.15 2.29 5.44
C THR A 57 -5.52 1.71 5.15
N SER A 58 -6.36 2.39 4.36
CA SER A 58 -7.65 1.87 3.94
C SER A 58 -7.54 0.57 3.14
N LEU A 59 -6.55 0.45 2.25
CA LEU A 59 -6.28 -0.80 1.53
C LEU A 59 -5.82 -1.90 2.47
N LEU A 60 -4.88 -1.60 3.37
CA LEU A 60 -4.34 -2.58 4.31
C LEU A 60 -5.42 -3.22 5.18
N TYR A 61 -6.39 -2.42 5.63
CA TYR A 61 -7.51 -2.90 6.45
C TYR A 61 -8.74 -3.33 5.63
N GLY A 62 -8.68 -3.25 4.29
CA GLY A 62 -9.78 -3.62 3.42
C GLY A 62 -11.03 -2.74 3.58
N THR A 63 -10.90 -1.51 4.10
CA THR A 63 -12.05 -0.62 4.34
C THR A 63 -12.51 0.09 3.08
N LEU A 64 -11.61 0.31 2.12
CA LEU A 64 -11.91 0.86 0.80
C LEU A 64 -11.23 0.04 -0.30
N SER A 65 -11.89 -0.04 -1.46
CA SER A 65 -11.33 -0.60 -2.70
C SER A 65 -10.39 0.39 -3.39
N LEU A 66 -9.60 -0.10 -4.36
CA LEU A 66 -8.75 0.76 -5.20
C LEU A 66 -9.56 1.86 -5.90
N GLU A 67 -10.69 1.51 -6.51
CA GLU A 67 -11.53 2.47 -7.24
C GLU A 67 -12.02 3.61 -6.32
N GLN A 68 -12.38 3.29 -5.07
CA GLN A 68 -12.80 4.29 -4.10
C GLN A 68 -11.67 5.22 -3.67
N ILE A 69 -10.45 4.71 -3.46
CA ILE A 69 -9.31 5.57 -3.09
C ILE A 69 -8.81 6.41 -4.29
N GLU A 70 -8.93 5.90 -5.52
CA GLU A 70 -8.65 6.69 -6.72
C GLU A 70 -9.65 7.84 -6.88
N ALA A 71 -10.94 7.58 -6.68
CA ALA A 71 -11.98 8.60 -6.73
C ALA A 71 -11.81 9.72 -5.69
N LEU A 72 -11.10 9.44 -4.58
CA LEU A 72 -10.75 10.41 -3.54
C LEU A 72 -9.44 11.16 -3.81
N ASP A 73 -8.80 10.92 -4.96
CA ASP A 73 -7.45 11.42 -5.31
C ASP A 73 -6.35 10.96 -4.31
N TRP A 74 -6.60 9.84 -3.61
CA TRP A 74 -5.67 9.25 -2.65
C TRP A 74 -4.73 8.25 -3.30
N LEU A 75 -4.98 7.83 -4.53
CA LEU A 75 -4.09 7.01 -5.34
C LEU A 75 -4.02 7.61 -6.75
N ARG A 76 -2.82 7.89 -7.22
CA ARG A 76 -2.55 8.51 -8.52
C ARG A 76 -1.43 7.79 -9.25
N GLY A 77 -1.44 7.86 -10.58
CA GLY A 77 -0.35 7.36 -11.42
C GLY A 77 -0.63 6.05 -12.14
N GLU A 78 0.42 5.45 -12.70
CA GLU A 78 0.32 4.22 -13.50
C GLU A 78 0.39 2.93 -12.67
N LYS A 79 -0.14 1.83 -13.23
CA LYS A 79 0.16 0.42 -12.86
C LYS A 79 0.01 0.02 -11.37
N HIS A 80 -1.04 0.50 -10.69
CA HIS A 80 -1.32 0.10 -9.31
C HIS A 80 -2.18 -1.18 -9.17
N ASN A 81 -2.48 -1.90 -10.26
CA ASN A 81 -3.26 -3.16 -10.23
C ASN A 81 -2.66 -4.21 -9.28
N LEU A 82 -1.34 -4.16 -9.06
CA LEU A 82 -0.65 -5.05 -8.13
C LEU A 82 -1.11 -4.86 -6.68
N LEU A 83 -1.50 -3.64 -6.31
CA LEU A 83 -2.06 -3.35 -4.98
C LEU A 83 -3.37 -4.12 -4.74
N SER A 84 -4.27 -4.21 -5.73
CA SER A 84 -5.53 -4.98 -5.56
C SER A 84 -5.30 -6.47 -5.33
N ARG A 85 -4.21 -7.00 -5.88
CA ARG A 85 -3.85 -8.41 -5.76
C ARG A 85 -3.21 -8.70 -4.41
N TRP A 86 -2.38 -7.78 -3.92
CA TRP A 86 -1.74 -7.89 -2.61
C TRP A 86 -2.67 -7.57 -1.44
N PHE A 87 -3.56 -6.59 -1.60
CA PHE A 87 -4.48 -6.11 -0.57
C PHE A 87 -5.93 -6.44 -0.98
N THR A 88 -6.25 -7.73 -1.01
CA THR A 88 -7.63 -8.17 -1.24
C THR A 88 -8.55 -7.62 -0.13
N PRO A 89 -9.72 -7.07 -0.47
CA PRO A 89 -10.70 -6.64 0.50
C PRO A 89 -11.07 -7.81 1.42
N GLY A 90 -10.73 -7.67 2.70
CA GLY A 90 -11.24 -8.52 3.77
C GLY A 90 -12.28 -7.73 4.55
N ILE A 91 -13.32 -8.38 5.04
CA ILE A 91 -14.15 -7.76 6.08
C ILE A 91 -13.24 -7.65 7.32
N PRO A 92 -12.92 -6.45 7.83
CA PRO A 92 -12.16 -6.34 9.05
C PRO A 92 -13.04 -6.79 10.23
N TRP A 93 -12.48 -7.59 11.14
CA TRP A 93 -13.16 -8.06 12.34
C TRP A 93 -12.33 -7.64 13.56
N LEU A 94 -12.97 -7.02 14.55
CA LEU A 94 -12.35 -6.84 15.87
C LEU A 94 -12.42 -8.18 16.62
N ILE A 95 -11.29 -8.61 17.16
CA ILE A 95 -11.19 -9.87 17.92
C ILE A 95 -11.21 -9.66 19.43
N GLU A 96 -10.97 -8.43 19.91
CA GLU A 96 -10.92 -8.07 21.33
C GLU A 96 -11.45 -6.64 21.51
N ASP A 97 -12.13 -6.40 22.64
CA ASP A 97 -12.52 -5.05 23.07
C ASP A 97 -11.30 -4.30 23.64
N PHE A 98 -11.27 -2.98 23.45
CA PHE A 98 -10.14 -2.09 23.77
C PHE A 98 -10.11 -1.60 25.23
#